data_AF-A0A946MRQ2-F1
#
_entry.id   AF-A0A946MRQ2-F1
#
_cell.length_a   1.000
_cell.length_b   1.000
_cell.length_c   1.000
_cell.angle_alpha   90.00
_cell.angle_beta   90.00
_cell.angle_gamma   90.00
#
_symmetry.space_group_name_H-M   'P 1'
#
loop_
_entity.id
_entity.type
_entity.pdbx_description
1 polymer ?
#
loop_
_entity_poly.entity_id
_entity_poly.type
_entity_poly.pdbx_seq_one_letter_code
_entity_poly.pdbx_strand_id
1 'polypeptide(L)'
;MVVTSDSESGLDIRRLCRTGDFVEPTSGRAPGYVQCNVVMMPADSAHHFLGFCEHNPRPCPLLAMSEAPGSVALTALATDIDIRTDLPQYRIWRDGMLTERCDNVTHVWEDDWVAFALGCSFSFEEALIGAGIAVRNIIEGVNVPMYRTNIPCTPAGPFAGN
;
A
#
# COMPACT_ATOMS: atom_id res chain seq x y z
N MET A 1 10.79 31.11 17.49
CA MET A 1 10.70 29.78 18.12
C MET A 1 9.56 29.05 17.42
N VAL A 2 9.88 28.35 16.33
CA VAL A 2 8.86 27.58 15.59
C VAL A 2 8.59 26.36 16.45
N VAL A 3 7.35 26.25 16.94
CA VAL A 3 6.87 25.01 17.54
C VAL A 3 6.88 23.98 16.43
N THR A 4 7.88 23.10 16.40
CA THR A 4 7.82 21.89 15.61
C THR A 4 6.72 21.05 16.24
N SER A 5 5.54 21.00 15.61
CA SER A 5 4.61 19.92 15.93
C SER A 5 5.36 18.62 15.65
N ASP A 6 5.49 17.74 16.64
CA ASP A 6 6.03 16.39 16.42
C ASP A 6 5.20 15.73 15.32
N SER A 7 5.74 15.69 14.10
CA SER A 7 5.07 15.04 12.98
C SER A 7 5.14 13.54 13.22
N GLU A 8 3.98 12.87 13.25
CA GLU A 8 3.89 11.41 13.39
C GLU A 8 4.81 10.72 12.38
N SER A 9 5.64 9.79 12.83
CA SER A 9 6.49 9.02 11.91
C SER A 9 5.70 7.89 11.23
N GLY A 10 6.27 7.30 10.18
CA GLY A 10 5.69 6.10 9.58
C GLY A 10 5.55 4.93 10.58
N LEU A 11 6.41 4.85 11.60
CA LEU A 11 6.30 3.84 12.66
C LEU A 11 5.11 4.12 13.59
N ASP A 12 4.90 5.37 13.98
CA ASP A 12 3.81 5.75 14.87
C ASP A 12 2.45 5.44 14.24
N ILE A 13 2.26 5.79 12.96
CA ILE A 13 1.03 5.49 12.21
C ILE A 13 0.79 3.98 12.13
N ARG A 14 1.81 3.17 11.80
CA ARG A 14 1.66 1.70 11.74
C ARG A 14 1.26 1.12 13.09
N ARG A 15 1.83 1.61 14.19
CA ARG A 15 1.47 1.17 15.55
C ARG A 15 0.03 1.52 15.92
N LEU A 16 -0.44 2.71 15.53
CA LEU A 16 -1.84 3.09 15.72
C LEU A 16 -2.79 2.22 14.87
N CYS A 17 -2.41 1.86 13.65
CA CYS A 17 -3.18 0.91 12.84
C CYS A 17 -3.23 -0.47 13.53
N ARG A 18 -2.09 -0.94 14.02
CA ARG A 18 -1.94 -2.24 14.70
C ARG A 18 -2.83 -2.39 15.93
N THR A 19 -3.06 -1.32 16.67
CA THR A 19 -3.97 -1.31 17.84
C THR A 19 -5.42 -1.00 17.48
N GLY A 20 -5.71 -0.65 16.23
CA GLY A 20 -7.03 -0.21 15.77
C GLY A 20 -7.38 1.23 16.13
N ASP A 21 -6.42 2.01 16.65
CA ASP A 21 -6.61 3.40 17.04
C ASP A 21 -6.60 4.38 15.85
N PHE A 22 -6.21 3.90 14.66
CA PHE A 22 -6.25 4.67 13.42
C PHE A 22 -6.89 3.86 12.28
N VAL A 23 -8.06 4.32 11.82
CA VAL A 23 -8.86 3.70 10.74
C VAL A 23 -9.20 4.67 9.59
N GLU A 24 -8.59 5.86 9.61
CA GLU A 24 -8.80 6.94 8.65
C GLU A 24 -7.86 6.81 7.43
N PRO A 25 -8.07 7.59 6.35
CA PRO A 25 -7.11 7.67 5.25
C PRO A 25 -5.72 8.11 5.71
N THR A 26 -4.67 7.51 5.14
CA THR A 26 -3.26 7.83 5.48
C THR A 26 -2.72 9.06 4.74
N SER A 27 -3.46 9.65 3.79
CA SER A 27 -3.00 10.82 3.04
C SER A 27 -2.66 11.98 3.98
N GLY A 28 -1.49 12.60 3.76
CA GLY A 28 -0.99 13.68 4.61
C GLY A 28 -0.44 13.26 5.98
N ARG A 29 -0.41 11.96 6.29
CA ARG A 29 0.27 11.41 7.48
C ARG A 29 1.72 11.05 7.17
N ALA A 30 2.56 11.07 8.20
CA ALA A 30 3.98 10.73 8.10
C ALA A 30 4.72 11.44 6.94
N PRO A 31 4.76 12.79 6.93
CA PRO A 31 5.42 13.55 5.88
C PRO A 31 6.90 13.15 5.76
N GLY A 32 7.39 13.05 4.52
CA GLY A 32 8.76 12.60 4.21
C GLY A 32 8.98 11.08 4.21
N TYR A 33 7.92 10.28 4.45
CA TYR A 33 7.96 8.82 4.31
C TYR A 33 7.19 8.36 3.07
N VAL A 34 7.70 7.32 2.40
CA VAL A 34 6.98 6.67 1.32
C VAL A 34 5.80 5.87 1.88
N GLN A 35 4.61 6.10 1.33
CA GLN A 35 3.45 5.24 1.53
C GLN A 35 3.32 4.26 0.36
N CYS A 36 2.81 3.06 0.63
CA CYS A 36 2.71 1.99 -0.34
C CYS A 36 1.28 1.45 -0.43
N ASN A 37 0.89 0.99 -1.62
CA ASN A 37 -0.23 0.07 -1.77
C ASN A 37 0.26 -1.35 -1.45
N VAL A 38 -0.58 -2.18 -0.85
CA VAL A 38 -0.22 -3.55 -0.48
C VAL A 38 -1.12 -4.55 -1.18
N VAL A 39 -0.52 -5.60 -1.74
CA VAL A 39 -1.21 -6.77 -2.27
C VAL A 39 -0.59 -8.01 -1.66
N MET A 40 -1.41 -8.95 -1.21
CA MET A 40 -0.98 -10.20 -0.59
C MET A 40 -1.71 -11.36 -1.24
N MET A 41 -0.99 -12.45 -1.54
CA MET A 41 -1.57 -13.62 -2.22
C MET A 41 -0.73 -14.88 -1.98
N PRO A 42 -1.29 -16.09 -2.20
CA PRO A 42 -0.53 -17.35 -2.14
C PRO A 42 0.67 -17.37 -3.09
N ALA A 43 1.76 -18.04 -2.70
CA ALA A 43 3.01 -18.11 -3.45
C ALA A 43 2.84 -18.62 -4.89
N ASP A 44 1.91 -19.56 -5.11
CA ASP A 44 1.62 -20.11 -6.43
C ASP A 44 1.17 -19.04 -7.43
N SER A 45 0.51 -17.97 -6.96
CA SER A 45 0.11 -16.82 -7.79
C SER A 45 1.17 -15.70 -7.80
N ALA A 46 1.97 -15.61 -6.74
CA ALA A 46 2.91 -14.51 -6.52
C ALA A 46 3.93 -14.35 -7.67
N HIS A 47 4.44 -15.44 -8.23
CA HIS A 47 5.42 -15.37 -9.33
C HIS A 47 4.83 -14.75 -10.62
N HIS A 48 3.55 -15.02 -10.92
CA HIS A 48 2.87 -14.38 -12.04
C HIS A 48 2.60 -12.90 -11.77
N PHE A 49 2.27 -12.55 -10.52
CA PHE A 49 2.06 -11.15 -10.14
C PHE A 49 3.36 -10.34 -10.17
N LEU A 50 4.49 -10.93 -9.79
CA LEU A 50 5.81 -10.34 -9.96
C LEU A 50 6.09 -10.02 -11.43
N GLY A 51 5.90 -11.00 -12.33
CA GLY A 51 6.03 -10.78 -13.78
C GLY A 51 5.06 -9.71 -14.30
N PHE A 52 3.84 -9.63 -13.75
CA PHE A 52 2.89 -8.57 -14.08
C PHE A 52 3.42 -7.19 -13.69
N CYS A 53 4.03 -7.06 -12.50
CA CYS A 53 4.65 -5.81 -12.07
C CYS A 53 5.85 -5.43 -12.94
N GLU A 54 6.70 -6.41 -13.29
CA GLU A 54 7.87 -6.21 -14.16
C GLU A 54 7.50 -5.76 -15.58
N HIS A 55 6.42 -6.31 -16.14
CA HIS A 55 5.90 -5.88 -17.44
C HIS A 55 5.20 -4.51 -17.39
N ASN A 56 4.72 -4.09 -16.20
CA ASN A 56 3.94 -2.88 -16.02
C ASN A 56 4.50 -1.98 -14.90
N PRO A 57 5.76 -1.53 -14.98
CA PRO A 57 6.43 -0.84 -13.88
C PRO A 57 5.88 0.56 -13.59
N ARG A 58 5.11 1.15 -14.53
CA ARG A 58 4.45 2.45 -14.34
C ARG A 58 3.18 2.34 -13.49
N PRO A 59 2.18 1.49 -13.85
CA PRO A 59 1.01 1.30 -13.00
C PRO A 59 1.25 0.38 -11.79
N CYS A 60 2.28 -0.47 -11.82
CA CYS A 60 2.63 -1.40 -10.74
C CYS A 60 4.10 -1.25 -10.30
N PRO A 61 4.52 -0.08 -9.80
CA PRO A 61 5.91 0.14 -9.38
C PRO A 61 6.22 -0.67 -8.12
N LEU A 62 6.91 -1.80 -8.26
CA LEU A 62 7.28 -2.64 -7.11
C LEU A 62 8.40 -2.00 -6.29
N LEU A 63 8.15 -1.75 -4.99
CA LEU A 63 9.13 -1.22 -4.05
C LEU A 63 9.76 -2.32 -3.19
N ALA A 64 8.94 -3.26 -2.72
CA ALA A 64 9.41 -4.39 -1.91
C ALA A 64 8.47 -5.57 -2.04
N MET A 65 9.01 -6.75 -1.75
CA MET A 65 8.29 -8.01 -1.60
C MET A 65 8.77 -8.68 -0.31
N SER A 66 7.91 -9.50 0.31
CA SER A 66 8.32 -10.33 1.45
C SER A 66 9.51 -11.21 1.08
N GLU A 67 10.50 -11.32 1.97
CA GLU A 67 11.75 -12.06 1.70
C GLU A 67 11.52 -13.55 1.41
N ALA A 68 10.47 -14.12 2.00
CA ALA A 68 10.02 -15.49 1.79
C ALA A 68 8.50 -15.57 1.94
N PRO A 69 7.84 -16.59 1.34
CA PRO A 69 6.47 -16.93 1.66
C PRO A 69 6.25 -17.07 3.17
N GLY A 70 5.10 -16.59 3.66
CA GLY A 70 4.74 -16.57 5.08
C GLY A 70 5.40 -15.45 5.89
N SER A 71 6.40 -14.75 5.34
CA SER A 71 7.03 -13.63 6.05
C SER A 71 6.09 -12.44 6.14
N VAL A 72 5.85 -11.99 7.37
CA VAL A 72 4.99 -10.84 7.69
C VAL A 72 5.73 -9.51 7.66
N ALA A 73 7.07 -9.58 7.60
CA ALA A 73 7.94 -8.41 7.58
C ALA A 73 8.27 -7.97 6.15
N LEU A 74 8.42 -6.66 5.97
CA LEU A 74 8.96 -6.04 4.76
C LEU A 74 10.22 -5.25 5.13
N THR A 75 11.27 -5.98 5.51
CA THR A 75 12.55 -5.46 6.02
C THR A 75 13.23 -4.47 5.07
N ALA A 76 13.02 -4.62 3.76
CA ALA A 76 13.50 -3.69 2.74
C ALA A 76 12.87 -2.28 2.85
N LEU A 77 11.71 -2.14 3.49
CA LEU A 77 11.02 -0.87 3.69
C LEU A 77 11.27 -0.26 5.06
N ALA A 78 11.07 -1.04 6.12
CA ALA A 78 11.28 -0.58 7.49
C ALA A 78 11.40 -1.76 8.47
N THR A 79 11.90 -1.45 9.66
CA THR A 79 11.83 -2.34 10.82
C THR A 79 10.44 -2.29 11.47
N ASP A 80 10.10 -3.30 12.28
CA ASP A 80 8.83 -3.38 13.04
C ASP A 80 7.58 -3.27 12.14
N ILE A 81 7.63 -3.91 10.96
CA ILE A 81 6.46 -4.11 10.10
C ILE A 81 5.85 -5.48 10.42
N ASP A 82 4.55 -5.49 10.69
CA ASP A 82 3.68 -6.66 10.55
C ASP A 82 2.59 -6.33 9.52
N ILE A 83 2.73 -6.85 8.31
CA ILE A 83 1.87 -6.52 7.17
C ILE A 83 0.40 -6.95 7.37
N ARG A 84 0.11 -7.73 8.41
CA ARG A 84 -1.24 -8.22 8.70
C ARG A 84 -2.04 -7.26 9.56
N THR A 85 -1.40 -6.30 10.22
CA THR A 85 -2.02 -5.41 11.22
C THR A 85 -1.65 -3.93 11.04
N ASP A 86 -0.59 -3.61 10.30
CA ASP A 86 -0.03 -2.26 10.22
C ASP A 86 -0.72 -1.29 9.23
N LEU A 87 -1.86 -1.68 8.67
CA LEU A 87 -2.66 -0.86 7.75
C LEU A 87 -4.02 -0.57 8.40
N PRO A 88 -4.60 0.62 8.16
CA PRO A 88 -5.89 1.01 8.77
C PRO A 88 -7.08 0.19 8.27
N GLN A 89 -6.98 -0.38 7.07
CA GLN A 89 -8.02 -1.20 6.47
C GLN A 89 -7.46 -2.15 5.41
N TYR A 90 -7.93 -3.38 5.43
CA TYR A 90 -7.70 -4.41 4.43
C TYR A 90 -8.96 -4.69 3.62
N ARG A 91 -8.77 -5.24 2.42
CA ARG A 91 -9.83 -5.72 1.54
C ARG A 91 -9.51 -7.16 1.17
N ILE A 92 -10.38 -8.09 1.56
CA ILE A 92 -10.21 -9.50 1.23
C ILE A 92 -11.04 -9.81 -0.02
N TRP A 93 -10.36 -10.36 -1.02
CA TRP A 93 -10.96 -10.72 -2.31
C TRP A 93 -10.99 -12.24 -2.45
N ARG A 94 -12.14 -12.79 -2.85
CA ARG A 94 -12.32 -14.20 -3.18
C ARG A 94 -13.05 -14.29 -4.51
N ASP A 95 -12.54 -15.09 -5.43
CA ASP A 95 -13.10 -15.27 -6.78
C ASP A 95 -13.35 -13.94 -7.52
N GLY A 96 -12.45 -12.96 -7.34
CA GLY A 96 -12.55 -11.63 -7.96
C GLY A 96 -13.58 -10.71 -7.31
N MET A 97 -14.23 -11.10 -6.21
CA MET A 97 -15.21 -10.31 -5.49
C MET A 97 -14.68 -9.87 -4.11
N LEU A 98 -14.99 -8.64 -3.73
CA LEU A 98 -14.70 -8.13 -2.38
C LEU A 98 -15.65 -8.81 -1.39
N THR A 99 -15.12 -9.66 -0.51
CA THR A 99 -15.93 -10.40 0.47
C THR A 99 -15.92 -9.76 1.85
N GLU A 100 -14.86 -9.02 2.19
CA GLU A 100 -14.68 -8.48 3.53
C GLU A 100 -13.83 -7.20 3.55
N ARG A 101 -14.11 -6.34 4.52
CA ARG A 101 -13.25 -5.24 4.96
C ARG A 101 -13.00 -5.39 6.45
N CYS A 102 -11.73 -5.37 6.85
CA CYS A 102 -11.30 -5.58 8.22
C CYS A 102 -10.10 -4.68 8.55
N ASP A 103 -9.79 -4.52 9.82
CA ASP A 103 -8.64 -3.76 10.34
C ASP A 103 -7.38 -4.62 10.46
N ASN A 104 -7.50 -5.95 10.33
CA ASN A 104 -6.39 -6.89 10.32
C ASN A 104 -6.74 -8.16 9.53
N VAL A 105 -5.72 -8.82 8.97
CA VAL A 105 -5.86 -10.06 8.20
C VAL A 105 -5.19 -11.26 8.86
N THR A 106 -4.89 -11.18 10.16
CA THR A 106 -4.21 -12.26 10.89
C THR A 106 -4.97 -13.59 10.83
N HIS A 107 -6.31 -13.53 10.74
CA HIS A 107 -7.22 -14.68 10.71
C HIS A 107 -7.32 -15.38 9.33
N VAL A 108 -6.84 -14.75 8.25
CA VAL A 108 -6.79 -15.35 6.90
C VAL A 108 -5.37 -15.57 6.40
N TRP A 109 -4.35 -15.12 7.14
CA TRP A 109 -2.96 -15.26 6.74
C TRP A 109 -2.52 -16.72 6.76
N GLU A 110 -1.79 -17.14 5.73
CA GLU A 110 -1.22 -18.50 5.62
C GLU A 110 0.30 -18.43 5.42
N ASP A 111 1.00 -19.51 5.78
CA ASP A 111 2.47 -19.59 5.77
C ASP A 111 3.09 -19.61 4.36
N ASP A 112 2.27 -19.63 3.31
CA ASP A 112 2.69 -19.57 1.91
C ASP A 112 2.36 -18.22 1.24
N TRP A 113 1.81 -17.25 1.97
CA TRP A 113 1.45 -15.95 1.39
C TRP A 113 2.68 -15.07 1.14
N VAL A 114 2.64 -14.33 0.04
CA VAL A 114 3.66 -13.35 -0.36
C VAL A 114 3.02 -11.96 -0.36
N ALA A 115 3.70 -11.00 0.28
CA ALA A 115 3.28 -9.61 0.32
C ALA A 115 4.08 -8.77 -0.68
N PHE A 116 3.40 -7.88 -1.39
CA PHE A 116 3.97 -6.92 -2.33
C PHE A 116 3.61 -5.50 -1.88
N ALA A 117 4.62 -4.65 -1.78
CA ALA A 117 4.45 -3.22 -1.59
C ALA A 117 4.72 -2.49 -2.90
N LEU A 118 3.68 -1.85 -3.42
CA LEU A 118 3.73 -1.05 -4.63
C LEU A 118 3.80 0.43 -4.27
N GLY A 119 4.58 1.19 -5.03
CA GLY A 119 4.72 2.62 -4.85
C GLY A 119 3.40 3.36 -4.96
N CYS A 120 3.30 4.45 -4.20
CA CYS A 120 2.21 5.40 -4.26
C CYS A 120 2.68 6.71 -4.93
N SER A 121 1.76 7.46 -5.53
CA SER A 121 2.01 8.77 -6.13
C SER A 121 2.25 9.90 -5.11
N PHE A 122 2.30 9.62 -3.81
CA PHE A 122 2.36 10.66 -2.79
C PHE A 122 3.68 11.44 -2.73
N SER A 123 4.81 10.84 -3.15
CA SER A 123 6.07 11.60 -3.31
C SER A 123 5.97 12.71 -4.36
N PHE A 124 5.08 12.54 -5.35
CA PHE A 124 4.77 13.58 -6.33
C PHE A 124 3.89 14.69 -5.72
N GLU A 125 2.95 14.35 -4.84
CA GLU A 125 2.10 15.33 -4.15
C GLU A 125 2.93 16.29 -3.28
N GLU A 126 3.90 15.76 -2.52
CA GLU A 126 4.82 16.60 -1.73
C GLU A 126 5.62 17.56 -2.63
N ALA A 127 6.13 17.06 -3.76
CA ALA A 127 6.88 17.89 -4.72
C ALA A 127 6.00 18.99 -5.33
N LEU A 128 4.75 18.70 -5.67
CA LEU A 128 3.79 19.69 -6.17
C LEU A 128 3.50 20.77 -5.11
N ILE A 129 3.22 20.36 -3.87
CA ILE A 129 2.98 21.29 -2.76
C ILE A 129 4.21 22.17 -2.52
N GLY A 130 5.41 21.59 -2.52
CA GLY A 130 6.68 22.32 -2.38
C GLY A 130 6.92 23.34 -3.50
N ALA A 131 6.41 23.08 -4.70
CA ALA A 131 6.42 24.02 -5.82
C ALA A 131 5.28 25.06 -5.79
N GLY A 132 4.42 25.05 -4.76
CA GLY A 132 3.27 25.94 -4.64
C GLY A 132 2.06 25.52 -5.48
N ILE A 133 2.01 24.28 -5.97
CA ILE A 133 0.88 23.73 -6.71
C ILE A 133 -0.07 23.03 -5.73
N ALA A 134 -1.30 23.53 -5.68
CA ALA A 134 -2.36 22.98 -4.84
C ALA A 134 -2.80 21.58 -5.29
N VAL A 135 -2.80 20.62 -4.37
CA VAL A 135 -3.34 19.27 -4.56
C VAL A 135 -4.75 19.20 -3.95
N ARG A 136 -5.77 19.11 -4.82
CA ARG A 136 -7.18 19.32 -4.47
C ARG A 136 -7.69 18.34 -3.40
N ASN A 137 -7.40 17.05 -3.54
CA ASN A 137 -7.85 16.02 -2.61
C ASN A 137 -7.29 16.22 -1.19
N ILE A 138 -6.04 16.69 -1.08
CA ILE A 138 -5.41 17.02 0.21
C ILE A 138 -6.12 18.22 0.85
N ILE A 139 -6.36 19.28 0.07
CA ILE A 139 -7.04 20.50 0.57
C ILE A 139 -8.46 20.19 1.05
N GLU A 140 -9.16 19.27 0.38
CA GLU A 140 -10.53 18.90 0.72
C GLU A 140 -10.62 17.76 1.76
N GLY A 141 -9.49 17.17 2.16
CA GLY A 141 -9.48 16.05 3.10
C GLY A 141 -10.19 14.80 2.56
N VAL A 142 -10.11 14.56 1.26
CA VAL A 142 -10.74 13.43 0.57
C VAL A 142 -9.71 12.54 -0.13
N ASN A 143 -10.11 11.31 -0.44
CA ASN A 143 -9.26 10.41 -1.23
C ASN A 143 -9.11 10.93 -2.68
N VAL A 144 -7.91 10.73 -3.25
CA VAL A 144 -7.64 11.04 -4.65
C VAL A 144 -8.60 10.27 -5.57
N PRO A 145 -9.19 10.91 -6.59
CA PRO A 145 -10.05 10.20 -7.54
C PRO A 145 -9.21 9.24 -8.38
N MET A 146 -9.64 7.98 -8.42
CA MET A 146 -9.02 6.91 -9.22
C MET A 146 -10.03 6.37 -10.23
N TYR A 147 -9.61 6.19 -11.47
CA TYR A 147 -10.46 5.74 -12.57
C TYR A 147 -9.90 4.47 -13.20
N ARG A 148 -10.78 3.51 -13.51
CA ARG A 148 -10.43 2.38 -14.38
C ARG A 148 -10.40 2.86 -15.82
N THR A 149 -9.28 2.66 -16.50
CA THR A 149 -9.11 3.16 -17.87
C THR A 149 -9.53 2.12 -18.90
N ASN A 150 -9.33 2.43 -20.18
CA ASN A 150 -9.38 1.49 -21.30
C ASN A 150 -7.97 1.20 -21.86
N ILE A 151 -6.91 1.57 -21.13
CA ILE A 151 -5.51 1.35 -21.52
C ILE A 151 -5.07 0.02 -20.90
N PRO A 152 -4.86 -1.04 -21.68
CA PRO A 152 -4.54 -2.35 -21.12
C PRO A 152 -3.12 -2.41 -20.57
N CYS A 153 -2.96 -3.11 -19.46
CA CYS A 153 -1.65 -3.59 -18.99
C CYS A 153 -1.19 -4.79 -19.82
N THR A 154 0.12 -5.00 -19.88
CA THR A 154 0.72 -6.21 -20.47
C THR A 154 0.47 -7.40 -19.54
N PRO A 155 -0.20 -8.47 -19.98
CA PRO A 155 -0.56 -9.58 -19.09
C PRO A 155 0.65 -10.41 -18.64
N ALA A 156 0.50 -11.13 -17.53
CA ALA A 156 1.46 -12.13 -17.06
C ALA A 156 0.72 -13.26 -16.32
N GLY A 157 0.79 -14.48 -16.85
CA GLY A 157 0.00 -15.60 -16.33
C GLY A 157 -1.51 -15.27 -16.27
N PRO A 158 -2.18 -15.45 -15.12
CA PRO A 158 -3.60 -15.10 -14.97
C PRO A 158 -3.87 -13.60 -14.79
N PHE A 159 -2.85 -12.76 -14.63
CA PHE A 159 -3.02 -11.32 -14.38
C PHE A 159 -3.14 -10.53 -15.68
N ALA A 160 -4.27 -9.84 -15.85
CA ALA A 160 -4.56 -8.91 -16.94
C ALA A 160 -5.57 -7.85 -16.46
N GLY A 161 -5.55 -6.65 -17.07
CA GLY A 161 -6.44 -5.56 -16.67
C GLY A 161 -6.21 -4.26 -17.45
N ASN A 162 -6.98 -3.22 -17.11
CA ASN A 162 -6.88 -1.86 -17.64
C ASN A 162 -6.63 -0.84 -16.52
#